data_AF-A0A9D5J0P8-F1
#
_entry.id   AF-A0A9D5J0P8-F1
#
_cell.length_a   1.000
_cell.length_b   1.000
_cell.length_c   1.000
_cell.angle_alpha   90.00
_cell.angle_beta   90.00
_cell.angle_gamma   90.00
#
_symmetry.space_group_name_H-M   'P 1'
#
loop_
_entity.id
_entity.type
_entity.pdbx_description
1 polymer ?
#
loop_
_entity_poly.entity_id
_entity_poly.type
_entity_poly.pdbx_seq_one_letter_code
_entity_poly.pdbx_strand_id
1 'polypeptide(L)'
;MLRRRLDLWLREWEVDQALPADPDATEGARATAPAKPAGSRIELRATGSVPEPVSAGQIRLLHPLPDNRTDIRPFYVAVLHVDSSGGNVLVAPFSRFKNPAVPGELKSGLDGIHVRVICVWNARLLPGPFVARSWVAGELSGDRLRQAKSLYQRHVCERNILLGSSAAWPAGSLSFPTSVGPPSHDVASVGETGPPLQHPLDTRHIYLARESAAFDEIQRAAESNAGQRRSITYDCAGTGLLKAAEDRAEYGGKKPGRRRKK
;
A
#
# COMPACT_ATOMS: atom_id res chain seq x y z
N MET A 1 -27.15 10.15 -6.75
CA MET A 1 -25.84 9.48 -6.99
C MET A 1 -25.24 8.83 -5.74
N LEU A 2 -25.35 9.43 -4.54
CA LEU A 2 -24.77 8.90 -3.29
C LEU A 2 -25.23 7.48 -2.91
N ARG A 3 -26.53 7.17 -3.00
CA ARG A 3 -27.07 5.83 -2.67
C ARG A 3 -26.45 4.71 -3.52
N ARG A 4 -26.47 4.86 -4.85
CA ARG A 4 -25.84 3.88 -5.78
C ARG A 4 -24.37 3.62 -5.47
N ARG A 5 -23.62 4.66 -5.07
CA ARG A 5 -22.20 4.54 -4.71
C ARG A 5 -22.02 3.78 -3.40
N LEU A 6 -22.87 4.03 -2.41
CA LEU A 6 -22.91 3.28 -1.16
C LEU A 6 -23.27 1.80 -1.40
N ASP A 7 -24.29 1.52 -2.21
CA ASP A 7 -24.70 0.14 -2.52
C ASP A 7 -23.58 -0.65 -3.21
N LEU A 8 -22.86 -0.03 -4.15
CA LEU A 8 -21.71 -0.66 -4.80
C LEU A 8 -20.58 -0.95 -3.82
N TRP A 9 -20.31 -0.02 -2.90
CA TRP A 9 -19.30 -0.23 -1.86
C TRP A 9 -19.72 -1.33 -0.88
N LEU A 10 -20.98 -1.37 -0.42
CA LEU A 10 -21.48 -2.40 0.48
C LEU A 10 -21.34 -3.81 -0.10
N ARG A 11 -21.61 -3.98 -1.41
CA ARG A 11 -21.37 -5.27 -2.09
C ARG A 11 -19.90 -5.67 -2.10
N GLU A 12 -18.99 -4.72 -2.34
CA GLU A 12 -17.55 -5.01 -2.28
C GLU A 12 -17.10 -5.36 -0.85
N TRP A 13 -17.65 -4.68 0.15
CA TRP A 13 -17.41 -4.96 1.57
C TRP A 13 -17.89 -6.36 1.96
N GLU A 14 -19.09 -6.76 1.57
CA GLU A 14 -19.62 -8.11 1.82
C GLU A 14 -18.72 -9.19 1.23
N VAL A 15 -18.23 -8.99 0.00
CA VAL A 15 -17.27 -9.91 -0.63
C VAL A 15 -15.96 -9.96 0.15
N ASP A 16 -15.42 -8.82 0.57
CA ASP A 16 -14.18 -8.75 1.36
C ASP A 16 -14.32 -9.47 2.72
N GLN A 17 -15.47 -9.36 3.37
CA GLN A 17 -15.75 -10.05 4.64
C GLN A 17 -15.95 -11.56 4.45
N ALA A 18 -16.44 -12.00 3.28
CA ALA A 18 -16.62 -13.41 2.96
C ALA A 18 -15.29 -14.11 2.59
N LEU A 19 -14.24 -13.37 2.23
CA LEU A 19 -12.93 -13.95 1.96
C LEU A 19 -12.27 -14.37 3.28
N PRO A 20 -11.81 -15.63 3.41
CA PRO A 20 -11.10 -16.07 4.61
C PRO A 20 -9.85 -15.22 4.81
N ALA A 21 -9.65 -14.75 6.05
CA ALA A 21 -8.47 -13.96 6.43
C ALA A 21 -7.17 -14.76 6.27
N ASP A 22 -7.26 -16.07 6.44
CA ASP A 22 -6.16 -17.01 6.27
C ASP A 22 -6.61 -18.13 5.31
N PRO A 23 -6.06 -18.22 4.09
CA PRO A 23 -6.39 -19.30 3.17
C PRO A 23 -5.98 -20.68 3.73
N ASP A 24 -4.98 -20.75 4.60
CA ASP A 24 -4.44 -21.97 5.19
C ASP A 24 -5.27 -22.43 6.41
N ALA A 25 -6.01 -21.53 7.08
CA ALA A 25 -6.93 -21.88 8.16
C ALA A 25 -8.08 -22.81 7.71
N THR A 26 -8.30 -22.93 6.40
CA THR A 26 -9.30 -23.85 5.81
C THR A 26 -8.74 -25.26 5.54
N GLU A 27 -7.43 -25.51 5.73
CA GLU A 27 -6.82 -26.82 5.42
C GLU A 27 -7.15 -27.93 6.42
N GLY A 28 -7.79 -27.63 7.56
CA GLY A 28 -8.19 -28.63 8.56
C GLY A 28 -9.24 -29.67 8.12
N ALA A 29 -9.87 -29.49 6.95
CA ALA A 29 -10.93 -30.38 6.45
C ALA A 29 -10.60 -31.08 5.11
N ARG A 30 -9.39 -30.94 4.56
CA ARG A 30 -9.03 -31.60 3.29
C ARG A 30 -8.45 -32.99 3.53
N ALA A 31 -9.29 -33.99 3.27
CA ALA A 31 -8.89 -35.38 3.05
C ALA A 31 -7.63 -35.46 2.18
N THR A 32 -6.66 -36.29 2.62
CA THR A 32 -5.50 -36.86 1.91
C THR A 32 -5.34 -36.39 0.45
N ALA A 33 -4.93 -35.13 0.26
CA ALA A 33 -4.56 -34.66 -1.06
C ALA A 33 -3.19 -35.27 -1.44
N PRO A 34 -3.00 -35.71 -2.69
CA PRO A 34 -1.73 -36.25 -3.15
C PRO A 34 -0.61 -35.23 -2.92
N ALA A 35 0.57 -35.73 -2.52
CA ALA A 35 1.75 -34.94 -2.19
C ALA A 35 1.93 -33.77 -3.17
N LYS A 36 1.88 -32.55 -2.64
CA LYS A 36 2.08 -31.29 -3.37
C LYS A 36 3.38 -31.46 -4.18
N PRO A 37 3.36 -31.38 -5.52
CA PRO A 37 4.59 -31.44 -6.29
C PRO A 37 5.52 -30.35 -5.76
N ALA A 38 6.82 -30.65 -5.65
CA ALA A 38 7.85 -29.71 -5.22
C ALA A 38 7.89 -28.52 -6.19
N GLY A 39 6.94 -27.60 -6.03
CA GLY A 39 6.83 -26.39 -6.81
C GLY A 39 7.99 -25.50 -6.42
N SER A 40 8.79 -25.14 -7.41
CA SER A 40 9.88 -24.19 -7.29
C SER A 40 9.43 -22.98 -6.49
N ARG A 41 9.94 -22.85 -5.26
CA ARG A 41 9.81 -21.65 -4.45
C ARG A 41 10.43 -20.53 -5.27
N ILE A 42 9.61 -19.60 -5.77
CA ILE A 42 10.11 -18.40 -6.43
C ILE A 42 10.80 -17.59 -5.33
N GLU A 43 12.11 -17.78 -5.19
CA GLU A 43 12.94 -16.90 -4.39
C GLU A 43 12.98 -15.56 -5.11
N LEU A 44 12.11 -14.64 -4.68
CA LEU A 44 12.25 -13.23 -4.98
C LEU A 44 13.56 -12.75 -4.36
N ARG A 45 14.67 -12.91 -5.10
CA ARG A 45 15.90 -12.21 -4.79
C ARG A 45 15.59 -10.73 -4.91
N ALA A 46 15.52 -10.05 -3.77
CA ALA A 46 15.69 -8.61 -3.72
C ALA A 46 17.11 -8.31 -4.20
N THR A 47 17.33 -8.30 -5.51
CA THR A 47 18.51 -7.69 -6.10
C THR A 47 18.52 -6.28 -5.57
N GLY A 48 19.56 -5.89 -4.84
CA GLY A 48 19.66 -4.62 -4.12
C GLY A 48 19.53 -3.44 -5.07
N SER A 49 18.30 -3.11 -5.45
CA SER A 49 17.99 -1.97 -6.28
C SER A 49 18.42 -0.76 -5.48
N VAL A 50 19.33 0.02 -6.07
CA VAL A 50 19.74 1.30 -5.52
C VAL A 50 18.47 2.07 -5.16
N PRO A 51 18.33 2.59 -3.92
CA PRO A 51 17.14 3.31 -3.51
C PRO A 51 16.84 4.41 -4.52
N GLU A 52 15.68 4.33 -5.17
CA GLU A 52 15.28 5.36 -6.13
C GLU A 52 14.78 6.61 -5.38
N PRO A 53 15.16 7.82 -5.82
CA PRO A 53 14.66 9.06 -5.23
C PRO A 53 13.13 9.08 -5.16
N VAL A 54 12.61 9.50 -4.00
CA VAL A 54 11.17 9.62 -3.78
C VAL A 54 10.71 10.98 -4.26
N SER A 55 9.67 11.02 -5.09
CA SER A 55 9.09 12.26 -5.62
C SER A 55 7.58 12.32 -5.44
N ALA A 56 7.05 13.52 -5.19
CA ALA A 56 5.60 13.73 -5.11
C ALA A 56 4.92 13.34 -6.44
N GLY A 57 3.80 12.64 -6.35
CA GLY A 57 3.08 12.08 -7.49
C GLY A 57 3.39 10.60 -7.75
N GLN A 58 4.54 10.09 -7.28
CA GLN A 58 4.84 8.66 -7.43
C GLN A 58 3.82 7.78 -6.70
N ILE A 59 3.54 6.63 -7.29
CA ILE A 59 2.84 5.52 -6.66
C ILE A 59 3.88 4.47 -6.33
N ARG A 60 3.95 4.06 -5.07
CA ARG A 60 4.96 3.11 -4.61
C ARG A 60 4.32 1.92 -3.92
N LEU A 61 4.87 0.74 -4.16
CA LEU A 61 4.53 -0.50 -3.47
C LEU A 61 5.51 -0.68 -2.31
N LEU A 62 5.02 -0.55 -1.08
CA LEU A 62 5.84 -0.69 0.12
C LEU A 62 6.38 -2.12 0.28
N HIS A 63 7.60 -2.22 0.82
CA HIS A 63 8.21 -3.50 1.16
C HIS A 63 7.36 -4.23 2.22
N PRO A 64 7.10 -5.54 2.09
CA PRO A 64 6.42 -6.30 3.13
C PRO A 64 7.21 -6.22 4.44
N LEU A 65 6.50 -6.11 5.56
CA LEU A 65 7.15 -6.07 6.87
C LEU A 65 7.65 -7.48 7.25
N PRO A 66 8.84 -7.60 7.86
CA PRO A 66 9.49 -8.89 8.12
C PRO A 66 8.75 -9.77 9.14
N ASP A 67 7.94 -9.18 10.01
CA ASP A 67 7.25 -9.93 11.08
C ASP A 67 5.98 -10.66 10.61
N ASN A 68 5.74 -10.69 9.28
CA ASN A 68 4.99 -11.71 8.54
C ASN A 68 3.79 -12.32 9.30
N ARG A 69 2.94 -11.48 9.91
CA ARG A 69 1.57 -11.88 10.23
C ARG A 69 0.84 -11.92 8.89
N THR A 70 0.43 -13.13 8.56
CA THR A 70 0.12 -13.70 7.25
C THR A 70 -1.22 -13.24 6.67
N ASP A 71 -1.42 -11.93 6.54
CA ASP A 71 -2.67 -11.35 6.03
C ASP A 71 -2.48 -9.99 5.33
N ILE A 72 -1.24 -9.52 5.24
CA ILE A 72 -0.93 -8.17 4.75
C ILE A 72 -0.80 -8.20 3.22
N ARG A 73 -1.92 -7.93 2.56
CA ARG A 73 -1.99 -7.58 1.13
C ARG A 73 -0.88 -6.58 0.73
N PRO A 74 -0.48 -6.51 -0.55
CA PRO A 74 0.43 -5.46 -1.03
C PRO A 74 -0.06 -4.05 -0.68
N PHE A 75 0.80 -3.22 -0.07
CA PHE A 75 0.47 -1.84 0.28
C PHE A 75 0.98 -0.85 -0.76
N TYR A 76 0.07 -0.40 -1.62
CA TYR A 76 0.32 0.72 -2.52
C TYR A 76 0.06 2.03 -1.81
N VAL A 77 0.94 3.00 -2.01
CA VAL A 77 0.79 4.36 -1.49
C VAL A 77 1.04 5.40 -2.58
N ALA A 78 0.29 6.49 -2.53
CA ALA A 78 0.54 7.69 -3.30
C ALA A 78 1.42 8.65 -2.50
N VAL A 79 2.55 9.07 -3.07
CA VAL A 79 3.42 10.08 -2.49
C VAL A 79 2.79 11.45 -2.70
N LEU A 80 2.25 12.03 -1.63
CA LEU A 80 1.63 13.35 -1.69
C LEU A 80 2.68 14.44 -1.60
N HIS A 81 3.64 14.32 -0.68
CA HIS A 81 4.67 15.33 -0.48
C HIS A 81 5.95 14.70 0.05
N VAL A 82 7.08 15.32 -0.28
CA VAL A 82 8.42 14.97 0.22
C VAL A 82 8.95 16.26 0.83
N ASP A 83 9.40 16.18 2.08
CA ASP A 83 10.01 17.34 2.73
C ASP A 83 11.31 17.76 2.03
N SER A 84 11.75 19.00 2.27
CA SER A 84 12.94 19.54 1.61
C SER A 84 14.22 18.78 1.96
N SER A 85 14.27 18.09 3.10
CA SER A 85 15.40 17.27 3.53
C SER A 85 15.35 15.83 3.00
N GLY A 86 14.21 15.39 2.45
CA GLY A 86 13.93 13.97 2.17
C GLY A 86 13.84 13.08 3.41
N GLY A 87 13.75 13.67 4.62
CA GLY A 87 13.67 12.95 5.88
C GLY A 87 12.30 12.30 6.11
N ASN A 88 11.23 12.98 5.71
CA ASN A 88 9.85 12.53 5.87
C ASN A 88 9.06 12.69 4.56
N VAL A 89 8.16 11.74 4.34
CA VAL A 89 7.33 11.67 3.14
C VAL A 89 5.88 11.50 3.57
N LEU A 90 5.02 12.42 3.13
CA LEU A 90 3.59 12.29 3.30
C LEU A 90 3.05 11.36 2.22
N VAL A 91 2.46 10.26 2.65
CA VAL A 91 1.87 9.25 1.77
C VAL A 91 0.42 9.00 2.12
N ALA A 92 -0.39 8.63 1.13
CA ALA A 92 -1.76 8.14 1.35
C ALA A 92 -1.92 6.72 0.77
N PRO A 93 -2.50 5.77 1.52
CA PRO A 93 -2.66 4.41 1.04
C PRO A 93 -3.79 4.35 0.01
N PHE A 94 -3.74 3.35 -0.87
CA PHE A 94 -4.86 3.02 -1.73
C PHE A 94 -5.83 2.07 -1.02
N SER A 95 -7.13 2.28 -1.23
CA SER A 95 -8.17 1.36 -0.79
C SER A 95 -8.11 0.07 -1.60
N ARG A 96 -8.51 -1.03 -0.97
CA ARG A 96 -8.82 -2.29 -1.66
C ARG A 96 -10.09 -2.21 -2.52
N PHE A 97 -10.92 -1.19 -2.29
CA PHE A 97 -12.21 -1.01 -2.95
C PHE A 97 -12.11 -0.14 -4.19
N LYS A 98 -12.97 -0.42 -5.16
CA LYS A 98 -13.04 0.33 -6.44
C LYS A 98 -13.86 1.61 -6.29
N ASN A 99 -14.76 1.63 -5.32
CA ASN A 99 -15.69 2.71 -5.09
C ASN A 99 -15.36 3.41 -3.77
N PRO A 100 -15.20 4.75 -3.77
CA PRO A 100 -14.85 5.42 -2.53
C PRO A 100 -16.06 5.46 -1.59
N ALA A 101 -15.87 5.13 -0.33
CA ALA A 101 -16.90 4.91 0.68
C ALA A 101 -17.22 6.16 1.52
N VAL A 102 -16.21 7.00 1.74
CA VAL A 102 -16.23 8.09 2.72
C VAL A 102 -15.71 9.40 2.13
N PRO A 103 -16.05 10.56 2.72
CA PRO A 103 -15.33 11.81 2.47
C PRO A 103 -13.82 11.63 2.71
N GLY A 104 -12.99 12.26 1.89
CA GLY A 104 -11.54 12.09 1.93
C GLY A 104 -11.00 10.89 1.15
N GLU A 105 -11.85 10.14 0.43
CA GLU A 105 -11.39 9.18 -0.58
C GLU A 105 -11.53 9.74 -2.01
N LEU A 106 -10.49 9.54 -2.82
CA LEU A 106 -10.36 10.09 -4.17
C LEU A 106 -10.17 8.99 -5.21
N LYS A 107 -10.92 9.00 -6.31
CA LYS A 107 -10.61 8.12 -7.45
C LYS A 107 -9.32 8.58 -8.13
N SER A 108 -8.37 7.66 -8.29
CA SER A 108 -7.09 7.94 -8.96
C SER A 108 -7.24 8.13 -10.47
N GLY A 109 -8.21 7.45 -11.09
CA GLY A 109 -8.36 7.35 -12.54
C GLY A 109 -7.53 6.24 -13.18
N LEU A 110 -6.87 5.39 -12.37
CA LEU A 110 -6.11 4.23 -12.82
C LEU A 110 -6.99 2.97 -12.83
N ASP A 111 -6.73 2.05 -13.76
CA ASP A 111 -7.52 0.83 -13.93
C ASP A 111 -7.06 -0.36 -13.07
N GLY A 112 -5.84 -0.30 -12.52
CA GLY A 112 -5.30 -1.34 -11.65
C GLY A 112 -6.13 -1.52 -10.37
N ILE A 113 -6.49 -2.76 -10.03
CA ILE A 113 -7.43 -3.08 -8.94
C ILE A 113 -7.02 -2.44 -7.61
N HIS A 114 -5.72 -2.46 -7.28
CA HIS A 114 -5.18 -1.98 -6.00
C HIS A 114 -4.85 -0.48 -5.96
N VAL A 115 -5.07 0.26 -7.06
CA VAL A 115 -4.67 1.67 -7.17
C VAL A 115 -5.82 2.58 -7.60
N ARG A 116 -7.08 2.15 -7.43
CA ARG A 116 -8.26 2.90 -7.94
C ARG A 116 -8.72 4.04 -7.05
N VAL A 117 -8.59 3.89 -5.74
CA VAL A 117 -9.10 4.84 -4.74
C VAL A 117 -7.98 5.16 -3.76
N ILE A 118 -7.68 6.45 -3.59
CA ILE A 118 -6.69 6.97 -2.64
C ILE A 118 -7.43 7.35 -1.36
N CYS A 119 -7.01 6.79 -0.22
CA CYS A 119 -7.55 7.08 1.10
C CYS A 119 -6.82 8.27 1.73
N VAL A 120 -7.08 9.48 1.23
CA VAL A 120 -6.39 10.70 1.69
C VAL A 120 -6.66 11.00 3.16
N TRP A 121 -7.85 10.65 3.66
CA TRP A 121 -8.19 10.71 5.09
C TRP A 121 -7.24 9.86 5.97
N ASN A 122 -6.61 8.84 5.39
CA ASN A 122 -5.68 7.93 6.06
C ASN A 122 -4.21 8.22 5.70
N ALA A 123 -3.88 9.44 5.29
CA ALA A 123 -2.49 9.80 5.01
C ALA A 123 -1.62 9.75 6.27
N ARG A 124 -0.34 9.40 6.12
CA ARG A 124 0.66 9.30 7.20
C ARG A 124 2.02 9.83 6.75
N LEU A 125 2.82 10.21 7.75
CA LEU A 125 4.22 10.54 7.57
C LEU A 125 5.03 9.27 7.70
N LEU A 126 5.82 8.95 6.67
CA LEU A 126 6.78 7.86 6.74
C LEU A 126 8.20 8.41 6.58
N PRO A 127 9.21 7.80 7.23
CA PRO A 127 10.60 8.14 7.00
C PRO A 127 10.98 7.97 5.52
N GLY A 128 11.63 8.97 4.94
CA GLY A 128 12.05 8.96 3.54
C GLY A 128 12.89 7.74 3.15
N PRO A 129 13.89 7.31 3.96
CA PRO A 129 14.64 6.08 3.68
C PRO A 129 13.79 4.82 3.66
N PHE A 130 12.68 4.76 4.42
CA PHE A 130 11.76 3.63 4.38
C PHE A 130 11.00 3.61 3.04
N VAL A 131 10.50 4.77 2.60
CA VAL A 131 9.79 4.90 1.32
C VAL A 131 10.74 4.72 0.14
N ALA A 132 12.00 5.16 0.21
CA ALA A 132 12.98 5.00 -0.88
C ALA A 132 13.31 3.52 -1.18
N ARG A 133 13.13 2.61 -0.22
CA ARG A 133 13.30 1.16 -0.39
C ARG A 133 12.10 0.45 -1.02
N SER A 134 11.00 1.17 -1.23
CA SER A 134 9.80 0.64 -1.90
C SER A 134 9.97 0.65 -3.42
N TRP A 135 9.12 -0.08 -4.14
CA TRP A 135 9.16 -0.12 -5.61
C TRP A 135 8.27 0.95 -6.23
N VAL A 136 8.73 1.64 -7.26
CA VAL A 136 7.88 2.53 -8.06
C VAL A 136 6.93 1.66 -8.89
N ALA A 137 5.62 1.85 -8.69
CA ALA A 137 4.57 1.11 -9.37
C ALA A 137 3.82 1.96 -10.41
N GLY A 138 4.04 3.27 -10.43
CA GLY A 138 3.44 4.20 -11.37
C GLY A 138 3.50 5.65 -10.87
N GLU A 139 2.73 6.52 -11.50
CA GLU A 139 2.65 7.94 -11.15
C GLU A 139 1.21 8.46 -11.28
N LEU A 140 0.85 9.40 -10.41
CA LEU A 140 -0.38 10.18 -10.51
C LEU A 140 -0.18 11.34 -11.49
N SER A 141 -1.22 11.66 -12.26
CA SER A 141 -1.23 12.90 -13.03
C SER A 141 -1.15 14.11 -12.11
N GLY A 142 -0.57 15.21 -12.60
CA GLY A 142 -0.43 16.45 -11.82
C GLY A 142 -1.76 16.95 -11.27
N ASP A 143 -2.84 16.84 -12.05
CA ASP A 143 -4.20 17.22 -11.63
C ASP A 143 -4.70 16.36 -10.47
N ARG A 144 -4.45 15.05 -10.51
CA ARG A 144 -4.85 14.13 -9.45
C ARG A 144 -4.04 14.33 -8.19
N LEU A 145 -2.73 14.57 -8.32
CA LEU A 145 -1.89 14.94 -7.18
C LEU A 145 -2.37 16.24 -6.52
N ARG A 146 -2.70 17.27 -7.31
CA ARG A 146 -3.25 18.53 -6.78
C ARG A 146 -4.58 18.29 -6.04
N GLN A 147 -5.50 17.52 -6.61
CA GLN A 147 -6.77 17.17 -5.95
C GLN A 147 -6.57 16.39 -4.66
N ALA A 148 -5.65 15.41 -4.64
CA ALA A 148 -5.33 14.65 -3.44
C ALA A 148 -4.78 15.56 -2.33
N LYS A 149 -3.87 16.48 -2.66
CA LYS A 149 -3.33 17.48 -1.73
C LYS A 149 -4.43 18.41 -1.19
N SER A 150 -5.31 18.93 -2.05
CA SER A 150 -6.42 19.78 -1.62
C SER A 150 -7.40 19.04 -0.70
N LEU A 151 -7.68 17.76 -0.98
CA LEU A 151 -8.50 16.92 -0.08
C LEU A 151 -7.82 16.68 1.26
N TYR A 152 -6.49 16.48 1.28
CA TYR A 152 -5.73 16.31 2.52
C TYR A 152 -5.83 17.56 3.39
N GLN A 153 -5.61 18.74 2.81
CA GLN A 153 -5.75 20.01 3.53
C GLN A 153 -7.14 20.18 4.14
N ARG A 154 -8.18 19.95 3.34
CA ARG A 154 -9.57 20.09 3.80
C ARG A 154 -9.94 19.09 4.88
N HIS A 155 -9.58 17.81 4.73
CA HIS A 155 -10.10 16.76 5.60
C HIS A 155 -9.22 16.43 6.80
N VAL A 156 -7.89 16.62 6.69
CA VAL A 156 -6.94 16.24 7.73
C VAL A 156 -6.45 17.46 8.48
N CYS A 157 -6.04 18.54 7.80
CA CYS A 157 -5.53 19.72 8.48
C CYS A 157 -6.65 20.46 9.25
N GLU A 158 -7.80 20.72 8.63
CA GLU A 158 -8.92 21.40 9.31
C GLU A 158 -9.40 20.60 10.52
N ARG A 159 -9.46 19.27 10.40
CA ARG A 159 -9.85 18.38 11.51
C ARG A 159 -8.83 18.38 12.65
N ASN A 160 -7.52 18.35 12.34
CA ASN A 160 -6.48 18.35 13.36
C ASN A 160 -6.38 19.69 14.11
N ILE A 161 -6.64 20.80 13.42
CA ILE A 161 -6.74 22.13 14.04
C ILE A 161 -7.89 22.15 15.06
N LEU A 162 -9.06 21.63 14.68
CA LEU A 162 -10.21 21.55 15.59
C LEU A 162 -9.99 20.62 16.79
N LEU A 163 -9.15 19.59 16.63
CA LEU A 163 -8.81 18.63 17.69
C LEU A 163 -7.57 19.03 18.51
N GLY A 164 -6.94 20.18 18.22
CA GLY A 164 -5.74 20.64 18.94
C GLY A 164 -4.51 19.72 18.79
N SER A 165 -4.48 18.87 17.77
CA SER A 165 -3.41 17.88 17.61
C SER A 165 -2.22 18.46 16.84
N SER A 166 -1.05 18.46 17.47
CA SER A 166 0.25 18.85 16.88
C SER A 166 0.74 17.89 15.78
N ALA A 167 0.06 16.75 15.57
CA ALA A 167 0.44 15.74 14.58
C ALA A 167 0.17 16.14 13.11
N ALA A 168 -0.41 17.31 12.86
CA ALA A 168 -0.51 17.83 11.51
C ALA A 168 0.87 18.27 11.02
N TRP A 169 1.21 17.90 9.77
CA TRP A 169 2.35 18.50 9.06
C TRP A 169 2.33 20.02 9.28
N PRO A 170 3.42 20.66 9.72
CA PRO A 170 3.40 22.08 10.05
C PRO A 170 2.95 22.85 8.82
N ALA A 171 1.81 23.55 8.94
CA ALA A 171 1.16 24.23 7.83
C ALA A 171 2.11 25.20 7.08
N GLY A 172 3.17 25.69 7.76
CA GLY A 172 4.21 26.55 7.17
C GLY A 172 5.21 25.87 6.22
N SER A 173 5.30 24.54 6.19
CA SER A 173 6.23 23.81 5.30
C SER A 173 5.63 23.54 3.91
N LEU A 174 4.32 23.59 3.78
CA LEU A 174 3.63 23.40 2.52
C LEU A 174 3.31 24.76 1.91
N SER A 175 4.27 25.34 1.19
CA SER A 175 4.06 26.54 0.38
C SER A 175 3.15 26.20 -0.80
N PHE A 176 1.84 26.18 -0.56
CA PHE A 176 0.86 26.12 -1.64
C PHE A 176 0.61 27.53 -2.18
N PRO A 177 0.37 27.69 -3.48
CA PRO A 177 -0.16 28.93 -3.99
C PRO A 177 -1.54 29.16 -3.33
N THR A 178 -1.60 30.11 -2.39
CA THR A 178 -2.84 30.50 -1.69
C THR A 178 -3.86 31.16 -2.63
N SER A 179 -3.55 31.30 -3.91
CA SER A 179 -4.45 31.82 -4.94
C SER A 179 -5.37 30.70 -5.45
N VAL A 180 -6.19 30.16 -4.56
CA VAL A 180 -7.50 29.66 -4.96
C VAL A 180 -8.45 30.73 -4.46
N GLY A 181 -8.93 31.58 -5.38
CA GLY A 181 -9.94 32.59 -5.05
C GLY A 181 -11.06 31.94 -4.24
N PRO A 182 -11.61 32.65 -3.22
CA PRO A 182 -12.64 32.07 -2.36
C PRO A 182 -13.74 31.47 -3.25
N PRO A 183 -14.14 30.21 -3.04
CA PRO A 183 -15.31 29.69 -3.71
C PRO A 183 -16.46 30.64 -3.38
N SER A 184 -17.05 31.24 -4.41
CA SER A 184 -18.25 32.08 -4.29
C SER A 184 -19.38 31.22 -3.72
N HIS A 185 -19.47 31.19 -2.39
CA HIS A 185 -20.54 30.51 -1.66
C HIS A 185 -21.74 31.43 -1.58
N ASP A 186 -22.44 31.61 -2.70
CA ASP A 186 -23.89 31.87 -2.66
C ASP A 186 -24.57 30.51 -2.45
N VAL A 187 -24.56 30.03 -1.21
CA VAL A 187 -25.41 28.92 -0.79
C VAL A 187 -26.27 29.45 0.34
N ALA A 188 -27.53 29.72 -0.01
CA ALA A 188 -28.60 30.02 0.93
C ALA A 188 -28.52 29.08 2.14
N SER A 189 -28.62 29.66 3.34
CA SER A 189 -28.72 29.01 4.64
C SER A 189 -30.02 28.21 4.74
N VAL A 190 -30.07 27.07 4.05
CA VAL A 190 -31.15 26.08 4.20
C VAL A 190 -30.87 25.29 5.46
N GLY A 191 -31.54 25.68 6.55
CA GLY A 191 -31.85 24.86 7.73
C GLY A 191 -30.65 24.27 8.46
N GLU A 192 -30.42 24.73 9.69
CA GLU A 192 -29.53 24.10 10.66
C GLU A 192 -29.98 22.67 10.98
N THR A 193 -29.72 21.73 10.08
CA THR A 193 -29.72 20.32 10.41
C THR A 193 -28.50 20.10 11.30
N GLY A 194 -28.74 19.65 12.53
CA GLY A 194 -27.66 19.23 13.42
C GLY A 194 -26.69 18.26 12.74
N PRO A 195 -25.49 18.05 13.32
CA PRO A 195 -24.47 17.19 12.73
C PRO A 195 -25.09 15.85 12.31
N PRO A 196 -24.77 15.34 11.11
CA PRO A 196 -25.44 14.17 10.56
C PRO A 196 -25.38 13.02 11.58
N LEU A 197 -26.55 12.50 11.97
CA LEU A 197 -26.65 11.39 12.91
C LEU A 197 -25.83 10.22 12.36
N GLN A 198 -24.74 9.89 13.05
CA GLN A 198 -23.92 8.74 12.72
C GLN A 198 -24.63 7.49 13.23
N HIS A 199 -24.96 6.58 12.31
CA HIS A 199 -25.61 5.34 12.68
C HIS A 199 -24.58 4.39 13.32
N PRO A 200 -24.80 3.89 14.55
CA PRO A 200 -23.81 3.07 15.26
C PRO A 200 -23.48 1.75 14.55
N LEU A 201 -24.37 1.28 13.68
CA LEU A 201 -24.18 0.06 12.86
C LEU A 201 -23.68 0.35 11.43
N ASP A 202 -23.21 1.57 11.13
CA ASP A 202 -22.62 1.86 9.81
C ASP A 202 -21.27 1.13 9.68
N THR A 203 -21.23 0.13 8.79
CA THR A 203 -20.06 -0.72 8.54
C THR A 203 -18.85 0.08 8.05
N ARG A 204 -19.03 1.31 7.54
CA ARG A 204 -17.92 2.19 7.17
C ARG A 204 -17.03 2.52 8.36
N HIS A 205 -17.54 2.56 9.59
CA HIS A 205 -16.70 2.79 10.77
C HIS A 205 -15.73 1.63 11.02
N ILE A 206 -16.20 0.39 10.84
CA ILE A 206 -15.37 -0.81 10.96
C ILE A 206 -14.28 -0.81 9.88
N TYR A 207 -14.66 -0.47 8.64
CA TYR A 207 -13.71 -0.30 7.55
C TYR A 207 -12.64 0.75 7.86
N LEU A 208 -13.05 1.97 8.27
CA LEU A 208 -12.14 3.06 8.62
C LEU A 208 -11.16 2.65 9.73
N ALA A 209 -11.67 2.02 10.79
CA ALA A 209 -10.84 1.56 11.91
C ALA A 209 -9.82 0.50 11.45
N ARG A 210 -10.25 -0.48 10.64
CA ARG A 210 -9.39 -1.55 10.12
C ARG A 210 -8.29 -0.99 9.21
N GLU A 211 -8.62 -0.08 8.30
CA GLU A 211 -7.66 0.54 7.39
C GLU A 211 -6.69 1.48 8.12
N SER A 212 -7.16 2.21 9.15
CA SER A 212 -6.28 3.03 9.99
C SER A 212 -5.30 2.15 10.76
N ALA A 213 -5.79 1.13 11.48
CA ALA A 213 -4.97 0.25 12.30
C ALA A 213 -3.87 -0.46 11.49
N ALA A 214 -4.21 -0.94 10.29
CA ALA A 214 -3.25 -1.57 9.38
C ALA A 214 -2.15 -0.59 8.96
N PHE A 215 -2.48 0.68 8.69
CA PHE A 215 -1.48 1.66 8.28
C PHE A 215 -0.67 2.21 9.46
N ASP A 216 -1.24 2.27 10.66
CA ASP A 216 -0.54 2.59 11.90
C ASP A 216 0.52 1.53 12.25
N GLU A 217 0.29 0.26 11.91
CA GLU A 217 1.32 -0.78 12.02
C GLU A 217 2.49 -0.55 11.05
N ILE A 218 2.19 -0.18 9.80
CA ILE A 218 3.21 0.18 8.81
C ILE A 218 4.02 1.38 9.27
N GLN A 219 3.38 2.42 9.77
CA GLN A 219 4.07 3.59 10.28
C GLN A 219 5.00 3.24 11.46
N ARG A 220 4.49 2.51 12.46
CA ARG A 220 5.31 2.06 13.61
C ARG A 220 6.52 1.23 13.17
N ALA A 221 6.31 0.31 12.23
CA ALA A 221 7.39 -0.50 11.69
C ALA A 221 8.39 0.34 10.87
N ALA A 222 7.92 1.34 10.13
CA ALA A 222 8.78 2.25 9.38
C ALA A 222 9.66 3.10 10.31
N GLU A 223 9.08 3.64 11.38
CA GLU A 223 9.79 4.41 12.41
C GLU A 223 10.83 3.56 13.14
N SER A 224 10.46 2.33 13.53
CA SER A 224 11.38 1.39 14.19
C SER A 224 12.58 1.04 13.30
N ASN A 225 12.36 0.91 12.00
CA ASN A 225 13.40 0.58 11.02
C ASN A 225 14.25 1.78 10.61
N ALA A 226 13.80 3.03 10.80
CA ALA A 226 14.55 4.22 10.39
C ALA A 226 15.84 4.40 11.20
N GLY A 227 15.86 3.99 12.47
CA GLY A 227 17.06 4.02 13.32
C GLY A 227 17.98 2.81 13.14
N GLN A 228 17.45 1.67 12.69
CA GLN A 228 18.23 0.45 12.48
C GLN A 228 18.87 0.46 11.09
N ARG A 229 20.08 0.99 10.97
CA ARG A 229 20.99 0.65 9.87
C ARG A 229 21.34 -0.83 9.99
N ARG A 230 20.46 -1.72 9.51
CA ARG A 230 20.80 -3.12 9.36
C ARG A 230 21.87 -3.19 8.27
N SER A 231 23.13 -3.19 8.68
CA SER A 231 24.16 -3.85 7.88
C SER A 231 23.68 -5.28 7.75
N ILE A 232 23.07 -5.62 6.62
CA ILE A 232 22.87 -7.01 6.24
C ILE A 232 24.27 -7.48 5.86
N THR A 233 25.06 -7.81 6.87
CA THR A 233 26.34 -8.47 6.68
C THR A 233 25.96 -9.89 6.32
N TYR A 234 25.96 -10.20 5.03
CA TYR A 234 25.95 -11.58 4.60
C TYR A 234 27.27 -12.18 5.08
N ASP A 235 27.21 -12.99 6.13
CA ASP A 235 28.36 -13.77 6.56
C ASP A 235 28.57 -14.89 5.53
N CYS A 236 29.18 -14.53 4.41
CA CYS A 236 29.54 -15.45 3.35
C CYS A 236 30.71 -16.36 3.77
N ALA A 237 31.25 -16.21 4.99
CA ALA A 237 32.46 -16.90 5.43
C ALA A 237 32.20 -18.28 6.06
N GLY A 238 30.95 -18.64 6.35
CA GLY A 238 30.65 -19.84 7.13
C GLY A 238 29.51 -20.66 6.57
N THR A 239 29.84 -21.67 5.78
CA THR A 239 29.27 -23.03 5.68
C THR A 239 29.32 -23.49 4.23
N GLY A 240 29.74 -24.74 4.03
CA GLY A 240 29.82 -25.39 2.74
C GLY A 240 28.44 -25.54 2.11
N LEU A 241 27.92 -24.45 1.55
CA LEU A 241 26.89 -24.50 0.53
C LEU A 241 27.50 -25.29 -0.63
N LEU A 242 27.17 -26.58 -0.66
CA LEU A 242 27.40 -27.46 -1.78
C LEU A 242 26.97 -26.70 -3.03
N LYS A 243 27.91 -26.48 -3.94
CA LYS A 243 27.62 -25.83 -5.22
C LYS A 243 26.40 -26.55 -5.81
N ALA A 244 25.31 -25.81 -6.05
CA ALA A 244 24.13 -26.34 -6.75
C ALA A 244 24.44 -26.74 -8.21
N ALA A 245 25.68 -26.52 -8.66
CA ALA A 245 26.25 -27.28 -9.76
C ALA A 245 26.68 -28.65 -9.22
N GLU A 246 25.74 -29.58 -9.15
CA GLU A 246 26.08 -31.00 -9.32
C GLU A 246 26.97 -31.11 -10.56
N ASP A 247 28.04 -31.91 -10.48
CA ASP A 247 28.89 -32.22 -11.62
C ASP A 247 27.99 -32.62 -12.79
N ARG A 248 27.88 -31.74 -13.80
CA ARG A 248 27.12 -32.04 -15.00
C ARG A 248 27.68 -33.34 -15.56
N ALA A 249 26.87 -34.39 -15.53
CA ALA A 249 27.12 -35.58 -16.32
C ALA A 249 27.46 -35.13 -17.75
N GLU A 250 28.55 -35.67 -18.29
CA GLU A 250 29.13 -35.30 -19.58
C GLU A 250 28.05 -35.36 -20.68
N TYR A 251 27.56 -34.20 -21.09
CA TYR A 251 26.53 -34.08 -22.11
C TYR A 251 27.16 -34.32 -23.48
N GLY A 252 27.26 -35.58 -23.88
CA GLY A 252 27.88 -35.90 -25.18
C GLY A 252 28.24 -37.36 -25.45
N GLY A 253 27.75 -38.35 -24.68
CA GLY A 253 27.99 -39.76 -24.98
C GLY A 253 27.48 -40.17 -26.36
N LYS A 254 28.37 -40.17 -27.36
CA LYS A 254 28.10 -40.66 -28.73
C LYS A 254 27.62 -42.11 -28.65
N LYS A 255 26.35 -42.36 -29.00
CA LYS A 255 25.84 -43.72 -29.16
C LYS A 255 26.60 -44.41 -30.31
N PRO A 256 27.21 -45.59 -30.10
CA PRO A 256 27.88 -46.32 -31.17
C PRO A 256 26.86 -46.75 -32.23
N GLY A 257 27.16 -46.39 -33.49
CA GLY A 257 26.32 -46.65 -34.64
C GLY A 257 26.06 -48.14 -34.85
N ARG A 258 24.78 -48.51 -34.95
CA ARG A 258 24.33 -49.87 -35.25
C ARG A 258 24.72 -50.22 -36.70
N ARG A 259 25.76 -51.04 -36.84
CA ARG A 259 26.21 -51.58 -38.14
C ARG A 259 25.15 -52.58 -38.65
N ARG A 260 24.39 -52.21 -39.69
CA ARG A 260 23.48 -53.14 -40.39
C ARG A 260 24.33 -54.15 -41.18
N LYS A 261 24.18 -55.44 -40.88
CA LYS A 261 24.65 -56.53 -41.76
C LYS A 261 23.66 -56.70 -42.92
N LYS A 262 24.20 -56.80 -44.14
CA LYS A 262 23.50 -57.30 -45.34
C LYS A 262 23.52 -58.81 -45.33
#